data_AF-A0A968V847-F1
#
_entry.id   AF-A0A968V847-F1
#
_cell.length_a   1.000
_cell.length_b   1.000
_cell.length_c   1.000
_cell.angle_alpha   90.00
_cell.angle_beta   90.00
_cell.angle_gamma   90.00
#
_symmetry.space_group_name_H-M   'P 1'
#
loop_
_entity.id
_entity.type
_entity.pdbx_description
1 polymer ?
#
loop_
_entity_poly.entity_id
_entity_poly.type
_entity_poly.pdbx_seq_one_letter_code
_entity_poly.pdbx_strand_id
1 'polypeptide(L)'
;LDVRDQIAAQVRSLKLQLETAIEQVFDRIRTYLNNLERPELNYDSIRQDVRLLLDDPKAGFEAMRDRLSQVDRGTLVAILSSRPDISEADVNRIIDQIEMTRNRVLQRAERIQQAAFDRVEQVKREAQRQAEETRKAAASAAWWLFFTALASAGAAALAGAIAVL
;
A
#
# COMPACT_ATOMS: atom_id res chain seq x y z
N LEU A 1 13.70 -19.38 20.12
CA LEU A 1 13.02 -19.42 18.81
C LEU A 1 11.50 -19.16 18.92
N ASP A 2 10.94 -18.85 20.10
CA ASP A 2 9.49 -18.94 20.34
C ASP A 2 8.67 -17.67 19.97
N VAL A 3 9.25 -16.47 20.09
CA VAL A 3 8.49 -15.20 19.95
C VAL A 3 8.11 -14.87 18.51
N ARG A 4 8.99 -15.14 17.54
CA ARG A 4 8.70 -14.90 16.12
C ARG A 4 7.53 -15.77 15.65
N ASP A 5 7.52 -17.04 16.07
CA ASP A 5 6.48 -17.99 15.68
C ASP A 5 5.16 -17.67 16.37
N GLN A 6 5.20 -17.24 17.64
CA GLN A 6 4.03 -16.76 18.36
C GLN A 6 3.43 -15.49 17.73
N ILE A 7 4.25 -14.52 17.33
CA ILE A 7 3.80 -13.31 16.62
C ILE A 7 3.21 -13.69 15.26
N ALA A 8 3.88 -14.57 14.51
CA ALA A 8 3.39 -15.02 13.21
C ALA A 8 2.07 -15.80 13.31
N ALA A 9 1.86 -16.54 14.39
CA ALA A 9 0.59 -17.22 14.68
C ALA A 9 -0.51 -16.22 15.07
N GLN A 10 -0.20 -15.21 15.90
CA GLN A 10 -1.15 -14.16 16.27
C GLN A 10 -1.59 -13.31 15.08
N VAL A 11 -0.66 -12.93 14.20
CA VAL A 11 -0.99 -12.17 12.98
C VAL A 11 -1.90 -13.00 12.07
N ARG A 12 -1.64 -14.30 11.94
CA ARG A 12 -2.49 -15.21 11.16
C ARG A 12 -3.88 -15.35 11.75
N SER A 13 -4.02 -15.55 13.06
CA SER A 13 -5.33 -15.66 13.69
C SER A 13 -6.13 -14.36 13.59
N LEU A 14 -5.47 -13.21 13.73
CA LEU A 14 -6.10 -11.90 13.49
C LEU A 14 -6.59 -11.75 12.05
N LYS A 15 -5.80 -12.15 11.06
CA LYS A 15 -6.22 -12.11 9.64
C LYS A 15 -7.49 -12.94 9.43
N LEU A 16 -7.53 -14.17 9.94
CA LEU A 16 -8.70 -15.06 9.82
C LEU A 16 -9.94 -14.50 10.54
N GLN A 17 -9.76 -13.95 11.74
CA GLN A 17 -10.85 -13.32 12.49
C GLN A 17 -11.41 -12.11 11.74
N LEU A 18 -10.54 -11.29 11.15
CA LEU A 18 -10.92 -10.12 10.38
C LEU A 18 -11.68 -10.51 9.10
N GLU A 19 -11.16 -11.48 8.34
CA GLU A 19 -11.83 -12.00 7.14
C GLU A 19 -13.23 -12.52 7.47
N THR A 20 -13.35 -13.32 8.53
CA THR A 20 -14.64 -13.86 8.97
C THR A 20 -15.61 -12.76 9.39
N ALA A 21 -15.16 -11.76 10.15
CA ALA A 21 -16.00 -10.65 10.59
C ALA A 21 -16.49 -9.82 9.39
N ILE A 22 -15.62 -9.58 8.41
CA ILE A 22 -15.95 -8.86 7.18
C ILE A 22 -17.00 -9.64 6.38
N GLU A 23 -16.84 -10.95 6.21
CA GLU A 23 -17.80 -11.80 5.50
C GLU A 23 -19.17 -11.80 6.19
N GLN A 24 -19.21 -11.91 7.51
CA GLN A 24 -20.45 -11.86 8.28
C GLN A 24 -21.19 -10.52 8.12
N VAL A 25 -20.46 -9.40 8.11
CA VAL A 25 -21.06 -8.08 7.89
C VAL A 25 -21.60 -7.99 6.45
N PHE A 26 -20.81 -8.45 5.48
CA PHE A 26 -21.20 -8.41 4.07
C PHE A 26 -22.42 -9.27 3.77
N ASP A 27 -22.52 -10.47 4.33
CA ASP A 27 -23.66 -11.35 4.11
C ASP A 27 -24.97 -10.77 4.65
N ARG A 28 -24.92 -10.01 5.76
CA ARG A 28 -26.09 -9.31 6.31
C ARG A 28 -26.61 -8.21 5.40
N ILE A 29 -25.72 -7.55 4.65
CA ILE A 29 -26.09 -6.42 3.79
C ILE A 29 -26.23 -6.81 2.31
N ARG A 30 -25.84 -8.04 1.92
CA ARG A 30 -25.81 -8.51 0.53
C ARG A 30 -27.15 -8.34 -0.18
N THR A 31 -28.21 -8.92 0.38
CA THR A 31 -29.55 -8.85 -0.22
C THR A 31 -30.02 -7.41 -0.33
N TYR A 32 -29.76 -6.62 0.71
CA TYR A 32 -30.16 -5.23 0.76
C TYR A 32 -29.48 -4.39 -0.33
N LEU A 33 -28.14 -4.45 -0.44
CA LEU A 33 -27.38 -3.66 -1.42
C LEU A 33 -27.69 -4.08 -2.86
N ASN A 34 -27.81 -5.38 -3.13
CA ASN A 34 -28.11 -5.87 -4.47
C ASN A 34 -29.51 -5.47 -4.97
N ASN A 35 -30.47 -5.28 -4.05
CA ASN A 35 -31.82 -4.85 -4.39
C ASN A 35 -31.94 -3.35 -4.70
N LEU A 36 -30.91 -2.54 -4.41
CA LEU A 36 -30.94 -1.11 -4.68
C LEU A 36 -30.68 -0.76 -6.15
N GLU A 37 -30.36 -1.76 -7.00
CA GLU A 37 -30.04 -1.59 -8.43
C GLU A 37 -28.95 -0.53 -8.69
N ARG A 38 -28.03 -0.36 -7.72
CA ARG A 38 -26.92 0.59 -7.78
C ARG A 38 -25.60 -0.13 -8.07
N PRO A 39 -24.96 0.07 -9.24
CA PRO A 39 -23.68 -0.57 -9.56
C PRO A 39 -22.55 -0.17 -8.59
N GLU A 40 -22.56 1.06 -8.09
CA GLU A 40 -21.61 1.56 -7.08
C GLU A 40 -21.74 0.85 -5.72
N LEU A 41 -22.91 0.25 -5.44
CA LEU A 41 -23.19 -0.55 -4.24
C LEU A 41 -23.07 -2.06 -4.49
N ASN A 42 -22.52 -2.49 -5.64
CA ASN A 42 -22.39 -3.89 -5.96
C ASN A 42 -21.59 -4.64 -4.87
N TYR A 43 -22.24 -5.64 -4.27
CA TYR A 43 -21.69 -6.44 -3.18
C TYR A 43 -20.34 -7.09 -3.54
N ASP A 44 -20.25 -7.75 -4.70
CA ASP A 44 -19.07 -8.54 -5.07
C ASP A 44 -17.87 -7.62 -5.30
N SER A 45 -18.11 -6.46 -5.92
CA SER A 45 -17.06 -5.46 -6.15
C SER A 45 -16.60 -4.81 -4.83
N ILE A 46 -17.51 -4.47 -3.91
CA ILE A 46 -17.12 -3.95 -2.57
C ILE A 46 -16.29 -4.98 -1.81
N ARG A 47 -16.71 -6.26 -1.84
CA ARG A 47 -15.99 -7.35 -1.17
C ARG A 47 -14.58 -7.51 -1.75
N GLN A 48 -14.45 -7.39 -3.07
CA GLN A 48 -13.15 -7.43 -3.74
C GLN A 48 -12.25 -6.26 -3.31
N ASP A 49 -12.77 -5.04 -3.26
CA ASP A 49 -11.99 -3.85 -2.87
C ASP A 49 -11.50 -3.95 -1.42
N VAL A 50 -12.34 -4.44 -0.51
CA VAL A 50 -11.94 -4.68 0.90
C VAL A 50 -10.91 -5.79 1.01
N ARG A 51 -11.04 -6.88 0.25
CA ARG A 51 -10.01 -7.94 0.22
C ARG A 51 -8.70 -7.42 -0.34
N LEU A 52 -8.76 -6.64 -1.42
CA LEU A 52 -7.59 -6.00 -1.99
C LEU A 52 -6.91 -5.09 -0.96
N LEU A 53 -7.66 -4.37 -0.13
CA LEU A 53 -7.09 -3.56 0.95
C LEU A 53 -6.35 -4.38 2.00
N LEU A 54 -6.78 -5.62 2.26
CA LEU A 54 -6.10 -6.51 3.21
C LEU A 54 -4.85 -7.16 2.63
N ASP A 55 -4.87 -7.49 1.34
CA ASP A 55 -3.77 -8.19 0.67
C ASP A 55 -2.71 -7.21 0.10
N ASP A 56 -3.15 -6.10 -0.48
CA ASP A 56 -2.34 -4.97 -0.93
C ASP A 56 -2.96 -3.64 -0.45
N PRO A 57 -2.53 -3.14 0.72
CA PRO A 57 -3.07 -1.91 1.29
C PRO A 57 -2.99 -0.69 0.36
N LYS A 58 -2.03 -0.65 -0.56
CA LYS A 58 -1.89 0.48 -1.49
C LYS A 58 -2.91 0.39 -2.62
N ALA A 59 -2.98 -0.76 -3.30
CA ALA A 59 -3.94 -0.97 -4.37
C ALA A 59 -5.39 -0.94 -3.85
N GLY A 60 -5.63 -1.53 -2.68
CA GLY A 60 -6.96 -1.53 -2.08
C GLY A 60 -7.38 -0.16 -1.56
N PHE A 61 -6.45 0.66 -1.09
CA PHE A 61 -6.77 2.05 -0.77
C PHE A 61 -7.23 2.84 -2.00
N GLU A 62 -6.56 2.65 -3.14
CA GLU A 62 -6.95 3.25 -4.41
C GLU A 62 -8.33 2.78 -4.87
N ALA A 63 -8.58 1.46 -4.84
CA ALA A 63 -9.88 0.88 -5.17
C ALA A 63 -11.01 1.41 -4.26
N MET A 64 -10.76 1.49 -2.94
CA MET A 64 -11.72 2.03 -1.97
C MET A 64 -11.97 3.53 -2.18
N ARG A 65 -10.93 4.31 -2.52
CA ARG A 65 -11.08 5.74 -2.87
C ARG A 65 -11.93 5.90 -4.13
N ASP A 66 -11.67 5.10 -5.16
CA ASP A 66 -12.40 5.13 -6.42
C ASP A 66 -13.87 4.78 -6.21
N ARG A 67 -14.16 3.71 -5.47
CA ARG A 67 -15.53 3.38 -5.10
C ARG A 67 -16.20 4.49 -4.30
N LEU A 68 -15.52 5.04 -3.29
CA LEU A 68 -16.07 6.13 -2.50
C LEU A 68 -16.39 7.34 -3.38
N SER A 69 -15.59 7.61 -4.42
CA SER A 69 -15.81 8.67 -5.40
C SER A 69 -17.03 8.46 -6.33
N GLN A 70 -17.55 7.23 -6.40
CA GLN A 70 -18.77 6.90 -7.15
C GLN A 70 -20.05 7.00 -6.31
N VAL A 71 -19.96 6.95 -4.98
CA VAL A 71 -21.13 7.10 -4.09
C VAL A 71 -21.65 8.53 -4.17
N ASP A 72 -22.81 8.72 -4.79
CA ASP A 72 -23.42 10.04 -4.96
C ASP A 72 -24.63 10.25 -4.03
N ARG A 73 -25.20 11.45 -4.09
CA ARG A 73 -26.38 11.80 -3.31
C ARG A 73 -27.54 10.85 -3.57
N GLY A 74 -27.78 10.48 -4.83
CA GLY A 74 -28.83 9.56 -5.24
C GLY A 74 -28.61 8.16 -4.70
N THR A 75 -27.36 7.68 -4.63
CA THR A 75 -26.98 6.45 -3.95
C THR A 75 -27.39 6.50 -2.47
N LEU A 76 -27.05 7.60 -1.78
CA LEU A 76 -27.36 7.75 -0.35
C LEU A 76 -28.86 7.89 -0.08
N VAL A 77 -29.60 8.57 -0.96
CA VAL A 77 -31.07 8.61 -0.93
C VAL A 77 -31.63 7.20 -1.10
N ALA A 78 -31.16 6.43 -2.07
CA ALA A 78 -31.66 5.07 -2.30
C ALA A 78 -31.47 4.17 -1.06
N ILE A 79 -30.32 4.29 -0.39
CA ILE A 79 -30.07 3.60 0.87
C ILE A 79 -31.04 4.10 1.96
N LEU A 80 -31.07 5.40 2.24
CA LEU A 80 -31.80 5.89 3.41
C LEU A 80 -33.32 5.88 3.23
N SER A 81 -33.83 6.10 2.02
CA SER A 81 -35.27 6.09 1.73
C SER A 81 -35.87 4.68 1.65
N SER A 82 -35.04 3.63 1.59
CA SER A 82 -35.51 2.25 1.75
C SER A 82 -36.03 1.95 3.17
N ARG A 83 -35.76 2.84 4.12
CA ARG A 83 -36.15 2.74 5.53
C ARG A 83 -37.38 3.62 5.80
N PRO A 84 -38.53 3.03 6.17
CA PRO A 84 -39.77 3.80 6.39
C PRO A 84 -39.76 4.61 7.68
N ASP A 85 -38.80 4.37 8.57
CA ASP A 85 -38.66 5.02 9.89
C ASP A 85 -37.95 6.39 9.84
N ILE A 86 -37.55 6.87 8.66
CA ILE A 86 -36.77 8.10 8.51
C ILE A 86 -37.56 9.13 7.67
N SER A 87 -37.73 10.35 8.21
CA SER A 87 -38.40 11.43 7.47
C SER A 87 -37.51 11.97 6.35
N GLU A 88 -38.10 12.52 5.28
CA GLU A 88 -37.33 13.11 4.17
C GLU A 88 -36.38 14.23 4.62
N ALA A 89 -36.81 15.05 5.58
CA ALA A 89 -35.99 16.10 6.18
C ALA A 89 -34.77 15.52 6.91
N ASP A 90 -34.95 14.40 7.61
CA ASP A 90 -33.86 13.70 8.29
C ASP A 90 -32.93 12.99 7.30
N VAL A 91 -33.48 12.38 6.25
CA VAL A 91 -32.68 11.80 5.13
C VAL A 91 -31.76 12.87 4.57
N ASN A 92 -32.29 14.03 4.18
CA ASN A 92 -31.48 15.11 3.62
C ASN A 92 -30.38 15.57 4.59
N ARG A 93 -30.70 15.77 5.87
CA ARG A 93 -29.73 16.16 6.90
C ARG A 93 -28.61 15.13 7.09
N ILE A 94 -28.96 13.84 7.09
CA ILE A 94 -28.00 12.73 7.25
C ILE A 94 -27.08 12.67 6.02
N ILE A 95 -27.65 12.78 4.82
CA ILE A 95 -26.90 12.78 3.56
C ILE A 95 -25.87 13.90 3.56
N ASP A 96 -26.27 15.13 3.91
CA ASP A 96 -25.34 16.27 3.93
C ASP A 96 -24.12 15.99 4.84
N GLN A 97 -24.34 15.35 5.99
CA GLN A 97 -23.26 14.95 6.90
C GLN A 97 -22.35 13.86 6.32
N ILE A 98 -22.94 12.87 5.66
CA ILE A 98 -22.21 11.79 4.99
C ILE A 98 -21.37 12.38 3.84
N GLU A 99 -21.94 13.23 3.00
CA GLU A 99 -21.25 13.88 1.89
C GLU A 99 -20.08 14.75 2.38
N MET A 100 -20.28 15.55 3.43
CA MET A 100 -19.21 16.32 4.04
C MET A 100 -18.06 15.44 4.55
N THR A 101 -18.38 14.29 5.13
CA THR A 101 -17.39 13.34 5.66
C THR A 101 -16.66 12.64 4.52
N ARG A 102 -17.40 12.16 3.52
CA ARG A 102 -16.90 11.56 2.29
C ARG A 102 -15.91 12.49 1.59
N ASN A 103 -16.30 13.74 1.35
CA ASN A 103 -15.46 14.72 0.66
C ASN A 103 -14.17 14.99 1.44
N ARG A 104 -14.24 15.06 2.78
CA ARG A 104 -13.04 15.17 3.63
C ARG A 104 -12.13 13.96 3.52
N VAL A 105 -12.68 12.75 3.46
CA VAL A 105 -11.89 11.52 3.28
C VAL A 105 -11.21 11.49 1.92
N LEU A 106 -11.94 11.80 0.84
CA LEU A 106 -11.39 11.86 -0.52
C LEU A 106 -10.27 12.90 -0.65
N GLN A 107 -10.48 14.12 -0.12
CA GLN A 107 -9.43 15.15 -0.12
C GLN A 107 -8.18 14.73 0.66
N ARG A 108 -8.35 14.03 1.80
CA ARG A 108 -7.20 13.50 2.55
C ARG A 108 -6.49 12.40 1.78
N ALA A 109 -7.23 11.53 1.10
CA ALA A 109 -6.67 10.48 0.27
C ALA A 109 -5.79 11.04 -0.85
N GLU A 110 -6.26 12.08 -1.55
CA GLU A 110 -5.49 12.77 -2.58
C GLU A 110 -4.19 13.37 -2.04
N ARG A 111 -4.24 14.03 -0.88
CA ARG A 111 -3.04 14.59 -0.23
C ARG A 111 -2.03 13.52 0.15
N ILE A 112 -2.50 12.37 0.65
CA ILE A 112 -1.62 11.24 1.00
C ILE A 112 -0.94 10.68 -0.25
N GLN A 113 -1.68 10.52 -1.35
CA GLN A 113 -1.09 10.06 -2.62
C GLN A 113 -0.01 11.04 -3.10
N GLN A 114 -0.31 12.35 -3.13
CA GLN A 114 0.65 13.39 -3.54
C GLN A 114 1.91 13.35 -2.67
N ALA A 115 1.75 13.34 -1.35
CA ALA A 115 2.88 13.30 -0.40
C ALA A 115 3.72 12.02 -0.54
N ALA A 116 3.11 10.87 -0.84
CA ALA A 116 3.82 9.63 -1.07
C ALA A 116 4.67 9.67 -2.35
N PHE A 117 4.13 10.20 -3.45
CA PHE A 117 4.87 10.40 -4.70
C PHE A 117 6.07 11.34 -4.49
N ASP A 118 5.85 12.46 -3.80
CA ASP A 118 6.90 13.43 -3.49
C ASP A 118 8.02 12.79 -2.65
N ARG A 119 7.67 11.97 -1.66
CA ARG A 119 8.64 11.27 -0.81
C ARG A 119 9.47 10.26 -1.60
N VAL A 120 8.85 9.51 -2.51
CA VAL A 120 9.56 8.54 -3.37
C VAL A 120 10.56 9.26 -4.27
N GLU A 121 10.17 10.39 -4.87
CA GLU A 121 11.06 11.21 -5.69
C GLU A 121 12.21 11.82 -4.87
N GLN A 122 11.98 12.19 -3.61
CA GLN A 122 13.04 12.63 -2.71
C GLN A 122 14.03 11.51 -2.38
N VAL A 123 13.54 10.34 -1.99
CA VAL A 123 14.37 9.17 -1.67
C VAL A 123 15.21 8.76 -2.87
N LYS A 124 14.65 8.76 -4.08
CA LYS A 124 15.37 8.46 -5.32
C LYS A 124 16.52 9.44 -5.56
N ARG A 125 16.29 10.74 -5.35
CA ARG A 125 17.32 11.78 -5.49
C ARG A 125 18.44 11.63 -4.45
N GLU A 126 18.09 11.33 -3.21
CA GLU A 126 19.08 11.08 -2.15
C GLU A 126 19.90 9.82 -2.40
N ALA A 127 19.26 8.72 -2.81
CA ALA A 127 19.92 7.47 -3.16
C ALA A 127 20.91 7.65 -4.32
N GLN A 128 20.56 8.46 -5.34
CA GLN A 128 21.47 8.79 -6.45
C GLN A 128 22.72 9.54 -5.96
N ARG A 129 22.58 10.50 -5.04
CA ARG A 129 23.73 11.21 -4.46
C ARG A 129 24.63 10.29 -3.63
N GLN A 130 24.06 9.44 -2.78
CA GLN A 130 24.83 8.48 -1.99
C GLN A 130 25.54 7.42 -2.85
N ALA A 131 24.90 6.99 -3.95
CA ALA A 131 25.53 6.08 -4.90
C ALA A 131 26.76 6.69 -5.58
N GLU A 132 26.75 7.98 -5.89
CA GLU A 132 27.90 8.67 -6.49
C GLU A 132 29.09 8.79 -5.53
N GLU A 133 28.85 9.11 -4.25
CA GLU A 133 29.91 9.15 -3.24
C GLU A 133 30.52 7.77 -2.99
N THR A 134 29.66 6.74 -2.87
CA THR A 134 30.10 5.35 -2.71
C THR A 134 30.89 4.87 -3.93
N ARG A 135 30.49 5.26 -5.16
CA ARG A 135 31.22 4.93 -6.39
C ARG A 135 32.61 5.54 -6.41
N LYS A 136 32.78 6.79 -5.97
CA LYS A 136 34.11 7.44 -5.88
C LYS A 136 35.01 6.75 -4.85
N ALA A 137 34.46 6.40 -3.69
CA ALA A 137 35.19 5.65 -2.65
C ALA A 137 35.53 4.21 -3.08
N ALA A 138 34.62 3.54 -3.79
CA ALA A 138 34.88 2.22 -4.35
C ALA A 138 35.91 2.28 -5.48
N ALA A 139 35.89 3.32 -6.33
CA ALA A 139 36.88 3.51 -7.37
C ALA A 139 38.29 3.80 -6.81
N SER A 140 38.39 4.58 -5.72
CA SER A 140 39.67 4.80 -5.05
C SER A 140 40.20 3.53 -4.37
N ALA A 141 39.33 2.76 -3.73
CA ALA A 141 39.68 1.44 -3.17
C ALA A 141 40.08 0.43 -4.26
N ALA A 142 39.38 0.42 -5.40
CA ALA A 142 39.68 -0.48 -6.51
C ALA A 142 41.06 -0.24 -7.13
N TRP A 143 41.51 1.02 -7.19
CA TRP A 143 42.86 1.34 -7.68
C TRP A 143 43.97 0.87 -6.72
N TRP A 144 43.75 0.96 -5.41
CA TRP A 144 44.66 0.36 -4.42
C TRP A 144 44.71 -1.17 -4.51
N LEU A 145 43.56 -1.81 -4.74
CA LEU A 145 43.50 -3.25 -4.97
C LEU A 145 44.17 -3.69 -6.29
N PHE A 146 44.04 -2.89 -7.34
CA PHE A 146 44.72 -3.11 -8.61
C PHE A 146 46.25 -3.07 -8.45
N PHE A 147 46.78 -2.09 -7.72
CA PHE A 147 48.22 -1.99 -7.47
C PHE A 147 48.77 -3.09 -6.56
N THR A 148 48.02 -3.48 -5.52
CA THR A 148 48.45 -4.58 -4.64
C THR A 148 48.47 -5.91 -5.38
N ALA A 149 47.52 -6.17 -6.28
CA ALA A 149 47.54 -7.34 -7.15
C ALA A 149 48.75 -7.34 -8.11
N LEU A 150 49.07 -6.19 -8.72
CA LEU A 150 50.22 -6.05 -9.63
C LEU A 150 51.57 -6.24 -8.94
N ALA A 151 51.76 -5.67 -7.75
CA ALA A 151 52.98 -5.86 -6.97
C ALA A 151 53.20 -7.33 -6.59
N SER A 152 52.11 -8.05 -6.31
CA SER A 152 52.14 -9.49 -6.01
C SER A 152 52.57 -10.33 -7.22
N ALA A 153 52.11 -9.97 -8.43
CA ALA A 153 52.48 -10.66 -9.66
C ALA A 153 53.95 -10.42 -10.07
N GLY A 154 54.47 -9.20 -9.85
CA GLY A 154 55.87 -8.86 -10.16
C GLY A 154 56.90 -9.57 -9.26
N ALA A 155 56.59 -9.73 -7.98
CA ALA A 155 57.46 -10.43 -7.03
C ALA A 155 57.61 -11.93 -7.35
N ALA A 156 56.56 -12.58 -7.86
CA ALA A 156 56.60 -13.99 -8.26
C ALA A 156 57.47 -14.25 -9.49
N ALA A 157 57.47 -13.32 -10.46
CA ALA A 157 58.30 -13.44 -11.67
C ALA A 157 59.81 -13.30 -11.36
N LEU A 158 60.18 -12.45 -10.40
CA LEU A 158 61.57 -12.27 -9.97
C LEU A 158 62.05 -13.42 -9.08
N ALA A 159 61.20 -13.95 -8.18
CA ALA A 159 61.55 -15.12 -7.36
C ALA A 159 61.73 -16.39 -8.20
N GLY A 160 60.89 -16.60 -9.24
CA GLY A 160 61.03 -17.71 -10.17
C GLY A 160 62.29 -17.64 -11.04
N ALA A 161 62.72 -16.44 -11.44
CA ALA A 161 63.93 -16.25 -12.24
C ALA A 161 65.23 -16.48 -11.45
N ILE A 162 65.23 -16.22 -10.14
CA ILE A 162 66.38 -16.49 -9.25
C ILE A 162 66.45 -17.96 -8.84
N ALA A 163 65.33 -18.69 -8.84
CA ALA A 163 65.28 -20.12 -8.48
C ALA A 163 65.68 -21.08 -9.61
N VAL A 164 65.80 -20.60 -10.85
CA VAL A 164 66.17 -21.39 -12.05
C VAL A 164 67.63 -21.15 -12.50
N LEU A 165 68.35 -20.25 -11.82
CA LEU A 165 69.80 -20.04 -11.94
C LEU A 165 70.54 -20.77 -10.81
#